data_AF-A0A165JJZ9-F1
#
_entry.id   AF-A0A165JJZ9-F1
#
_cell.length_a   1.000
_cell.length_b   1.000
_cell.length_c   1.000
_cell.angle_alpha   90.00
_cell.angle_beta   90.00
_cell.angle_gamma   90.00
#
_symmetry.space_group_name_H-M   'P 1'
#
loop_
_entity.id
_entity.type
_entity.pdbx_description
1 polymer ?
#
loop_
_entity_poly.entity_id
_entity_poly.type
_entity_poly.pdbx_seq_one_letter_code
_entity_poly.pdbx_strand_id
1 'polypeptide(L)'
;MIDRSVVDVSADVTAIRSGQGKQIGDTFVVNGRTYGMHDGTLYPMSGAGLYTLDRGGYKALGVLNKFGNTPQTEIILRNMGVSPETKAAALVVFEAIKK
;
A
#
# COMPACT_ATOMS: atom_id res chain seq x y z
N MET A 1 0.34 -0.18 -1.93
CA MET A 1 1.41 -0.95 -1.25
C MET A 1 0.84 -1.51 0.04
N ILE A 2 1.13 -2.76 0.41
CA ILE A 2 0.69 -3.35 1.69
C ILE A 2 1.90 -3.50 2.62
N ASP A 3 1.83 -2.92 3.80
CA ASP A 3 2.78 -3.11 4.89
C ASP A 3 2.34 -4.31 5.75
N ARG A 4 2.98 -5.45 5.52
CA ARG A 4 2.68 -6.71 6.20
C ARG A 4 3.26 -6.79 7.62
N SER A 5 4.06 -5.81 8.06
CA SER A 5 4.59 -5.80 9.43
C SER A 5 3.50 -5.44 10.46
N VAL A 6 2.49 -4.67 10.02
CA VAL A 6 1.40 -4.20 10.88
C VAL A 6 0.07 -4.92 10.66
N VAL A 7 -0.04 -5.72 9.60
CA VAL A 7 -1.28 -6.48 9.30
C VAL A 7 -1.01 -7.87 8.76
N ASP A 8 -1.83 -8.84 9.18
CA ASP A 8 -1.86 -10.20 8.62
C ASP A 8 -2.96 -10.32 7.57
N VAL A 9 -2.60 -10.20 6.29
CA VAL A 9 -3.55 -10.35 5.17
C VAL A 9 -4.06 -11.79 5.05
N SER A 10 -3.24 -12.78 5.39
CA SER A 10 -3.60 -14.20 5.26
C SER A 10 -4.67 -14.60 6.28
N ALA A 11 -4.57 -14.07 7.50
CA ALA A 11 -5.60 -14.22 8.52
C ALA A 11 -6.94 -13.63 8.06
N ASP A 12 -6.94 -12.43 7.47
CA ASP A 12 -8.17 -11.80 6.95
C ASP A 12 -8.79 -12.60 5.81
N VAL A 13 -8.00 -13.06 4.85
CA VAL A 13 -8.49 -13.91 3.76
C VAL A 13 -9.11 -15.20 4.31
N THR A 14 -8.50 -15.78 5.35
CA THR A 14 -9.03 -16.98 6.02
C THR A 14 -10.35 -16.68 6.74
N ALA A 15 -10.43 -15.57 7.47
CA ALA A 15 -11.64 -15.13 8.14
C ALA A 15 -12.79 -14.86 7.16
N ILE A 16 -12.51 -14.21 6.01
CA ILE A 16 -13.51 -13.99 4.95
C ILE A 16 -14.01 -15.34 4.41
N ARG A 17 -13.10 -16.28 4.09
CA ARG A 17 -13.46 -17.62 3.58
C ARG A 17 -14.27 -18.44 4.57
N SER A 18 -14.01 -18.27 5.87
CA SER A 18 -14.75 -18.92 6.95
C SER A 18 -16.06 -18.22 7.32
N GLY A 19 -16.48 -17.19 6.56
CA GLY A 19 -17.72 -16.46 6.80
C GLY A 19 -17.69 -15.51 8.00
N GLN A 20 -16.50 -15.18 8.52
CA GLN A 20 -16.32 -14.28 9.67
C GLN A 20 -16.20 -12.80 9.23
N GLY A 21 -16.01 -12.53 7.94
CA GLY A 21 -16.05 -11.19 7.37
C GLY A 21 -17.49 -10.71 7.14
N LYS A 22 -17.74 -9.41 7.31
CA LYS A 22 -19.03 -8.80 7.00
C LYS A 22 -19.08 -8.47 5.50
N GLN A 23 -19.98 -9.09 4.75
CA GLN A 23 -20.23 -8.72 3.36
C GLN A 23 -21.09 -7.46 3.29
N ILE A 24 -20.67 -6.49 2.48
CA ILE A 24 -21.39 -5.23 2.20
C ILE A 24 -21.39 -5.04 0.68
N GLY A 25 -22.51 -5.39 0.04
CA GLY A 25 -22.58 -5.48 -1.42
C GLY A 25 -21.54 -6.47 -1.96
N ASP A 26 -20.67 -5.99 -2.85
CA ASP A 26 -19.61 -6.79 -3.48
C ASP A 26 -18.27 -6.75 -2.73
N THR A 27 -18.25 -6.18 -1.52
CA THR A 27 -17.04 -6.05 -0.70
C THR A 27 -17.16 -6.80 0.62
N PHE A 28 -16.01 -7.14 1.20
CA PHE A 28 -15.90 -7.79 2.50
C PHE A 28 -15.16 -6.89 3.49
N VAL A 29 -15.72 -6.72 4.67
CA VAL A 29 -15.11 -5.96 5.77
C VAL A 29 -14.69 -6.92 6.88
N VAL A 30 -13.41 -6.89 7.24
CA VAL A 30 -12.82 -7.72 8.30
C VAL A 30 -11.66 -6.95 8.94
N ASN A 31 -11.54 -7.00 10.27
CA ASN A 31 -10.46 -6.34 11.02
C ASN A 31 -10.19 -4.86 10.64
N GLY A 32 -11.26 -4.11 10.33
CA GLY A 32 -11.17 -2.69 9.92
C GLY A 32 -10.63 -2.47 8.49
N ARG A 33 -10.50 -3.52 7.69
CA ARG A 33 -10.09 -3.47 6.28
C ARG A 33 -11.24 -3.84 5.36
N THR A 34 -11.23 -3.27 4.16
CA THR A 34 -12.19 -3.56 3.10
C THR A 34 -11.49 -4.30 1.98
N TYR A 35 -12.08 -5.39 1.52
CA TYR A 35 -11.61 -6.22 0.42
C TYR A 35 -12.62 -6.24 -0.71
N GLY A 36 -12.13 -6.07 -1.93
CA GLY A 36 -12.86 -6.40 -3.13
C GLY A 36 -12.57 -7.84 -3.56
N MET A 37 -13.44 -8.38 -4.41
CA MET A 37 -13.21 -9.66 -5.07
C MET A 37 -13.29 -9.46 -6.58
N HIS A 38 -12.33 -10.03 -7.31
CA HIS A 38 -12.36 -10.10 -8.76
C HIS A 38 -11.94 -11.51 -9.17
N ASP A 39 -12.81 -12.20 -9.91
CA ASP A 39 -12.60 -13.58 -10.39
C ASP A 39 -12.12 -14.54 -9.29
N GLY A 40 -12.78 -14.50 -8.12
CA GLY A 40 -12.45 -15.35 -6.97
C GLY A 40 -11.18 -14.96 -6.21
N THR A 41 -10.48 -13.90 -6.64
CA THR A 41 -9.30 -13.37 -5.96
C THR A 41 -9.67 -12.16 -5.10
N LEU A 42 -9.36 -12.23 -3.81
CA LEU A 42 -9.53 -11.11 -2.88
C LEU A 42 -8.35 -10.14 -3.00
N TYR A 43 -8.66 -8.84 -3.01
CA TYR A 43 -7.66 -7.78 -2.97
C TYR A 43 -8.08 -6.69 -1.96
N PRO A 44 -7.14 -6.13 -1.17
CA PRO A 44 -7.46 -5.07 -0.24
C PRO A 44 -7.74 -3.77 -1.01
N MET A 45 -8.84 -3.12 -0.66
CA MET A 45 -9.27 -1.82 -1.20
C MET A 45 -8.94 -0.68 -0.25
N SER A 46 -9.06 -0.91 1.06
CA SER A 46 -8.79 0.11 2.10
C SER A 46 -8.54 -0.51 3.47
N GLY A 47 -8.00 0.29 4.38
CA GLY A 47 -7.80 -0.05 5.79
C GLY A 47 -6.33 -0.11 6.18
N ALA A 48 -6.08 -0.53 7.43
CA ALA A 48 -4.75 -0.55 8.01
C ALA A 48 -3.73 -1.32 7.14
N GLY A 49 -2.50 -0.81 7.09
CA GLY A 49 -1.42 -1.39 6.31
C GLY A 49 -1.53 -1.19 4.79
N LEU A 50 -2.62 -0.63 4.26
CA LEU A 50 -2.71 -0.27 2.83
C LEU A 50 -2.35 1.20 2.61
N TYR A 51 -1.27 1.42 1.85
CA TYR A 51 -0.89 2.75 1.39
C TYR A 51 -1.25 2.93 -0.08
N THR A 52 -2.09 3.93 -0.36
CA THR A 52 -2.46 4.34 -1.71
C THR A 52 -1.47 5.37 -2.22
N LEU A 53 -0.81 5.05 -3.32
CA LEU A 53 0.07 5.98 -4.05
C LEU A 53 -0.49 6.15 -5.46
N ASP A 54 -0.41 7.36 -5.98
CA ASP A 54 -0.65 7.62 -7.40
C ASP A 54 0.53 7.07 -8.24
N ARG A 55 0.41 7.16 -9.57
CA ARG A 55 1.48 6.68 -10.46
C ARG A 55 2.81 7.37 -10.20
N GLY A 56 2.80 8.66 -9.86
CA GLY A 56 3.99 9.40 -9.49
C GLY A 56 4.61 8.86 -8.19
N GLY A 57 3.79 8.66 -7.16
CA GLY A 57 4.20 8.16 -5.85
C GLY A 57 4.80 6.77 -5.94
N TYR A 58 4.21 5.87 -6.73
CA TYR A 58 4.76 4.54 -6.97
C TYR A 58 6.15 4.58 -7.63
N LYS A 59 6.35 5.45 -8.63
CA LYS A 59 7.67 5.62 -9.25
C LYS A 59 8.68 6.17 -8.25
N ALA A 60 8.28 7.17 -7.46
CA ALA A 60 9.14 7.77 -6.44
C ALA A 60 9.56 6.75 -5.37
N LEU A 61 8.62 5.92 -4.92
CA LEU A 61 8.90 4.80 -4.00
C LEU A 61 9.89 3.79 -4.60
N GLY A 62 9.78 3.49 -5.91
CA GLY A 62 10.74 2.63 -6.60
C GLY A 62 12.18 3.17 -6.57
N VAL A 63 12.36 4.48 -6.75
CA VAL A 63 13.68 5.14 -6.64
C VAL A 63 14.19 5.07 -5.20
N LEU A 64 13.33 5.39 -4.22
CA LEU A 64 13.66 5.30 -2.78
C LEU A 64 14.06 3.88 -2.37
N ASN A 65 13.34 2.86 -2.81
CA ASN A 65 13.68 1.46 -2.55
C ASN A 65 15.03 1.05 -3.14
N LYS A 66 15.42 1.66 -4.27
CA LYS A 66 16.68 1.33 -4.96
C LYS A 66 17.89 2.05 -4.38
N PHE A 67 17.74 3.32 -4.03
CA PHE A 67 18.87 4.20 -3.68
C PHE A 67 18.80 4.76 -2.26
N GLY A 68 17.74 4.44 -1.51
CA GLY A 68 17.45 5.01 -0.20
C GLY A 68 17.03 6.48 -0.25
N ASN A 69 16.83 7.07 0.93
CA ASN A 69 16.62 8.51 1.09
C ASN A 69 17.98 9.24 1.11
N THR A 70 18.56 9.45 -0.07
CA THR A 70 19.90 10.05 -0.24
C THR A 70 19.82 11.33 -1.09
N PRO A 71 20.86 12.20 -1.07
CA PRO A 71 20.93 13.35 -1.98
C PRO A 71 20.84 12.98 -3.46
N GLN A 72 21.32 11.79 -3.85
CA GLN A 72 21.20 11.28 -5.22
C GLN A 72 19.73 11.02 -5.59
N THR A 73 18.96 10.44 -4.68
CA THR A 73 17.52 10.24 -4.87
C THR A 73 16.80 11.56 -5.10
N GLU A 74 17.19 12.63 -4.38
CA GLU A 74 16.62 13.96 -4.59
C GLU A 74 16.78 14.46 -6.03
N ILE A 75 17.98 14.31 -6.57
CA ILE A 75 18.32 14.73 -7.93
C ILE A 75 17.51 13.92 -8.95
N ILE A 76 17.42 12.59 -8.75
CA ILE A 76 16.65 11.70 -9.63
C ILE A 76 15.17 12.08 -9.63
N LEU A 77 14.56 12.23 -8.44
CA LEU A 77 13.14 12.56 -8.31
C LEU A 77 12.83 13.93 -8.92
N ARG A 78 13.71 14.92 -8.72
CA ARG A 78 13.57 16.24 -9.35
C ARG A 78 13.63 16.15 -10.87
N ASN A 79 14.58 15.40 -11.43
CA ASN A 79 14.71 15.20 -12.88
C ASN A 79 13.52 14.43 -13.47
N MET A 80 12.87 13.58 -12.68
CA MET A 80 11.64 12.89 -13.06
C MET A 80 10.40 13.79 -12.99
N GLY A 81 10.52 15.04 -12.53
CA GLY A 81 9.40 15.96 -12.37
C GLY A 81 8.44 15.54 -11.25
N VAL A 82 8.92 14.79 -10.25
CA VAL A 82 8.11 14.38 -9.09
C VAL A 82 7.88 15.61 -8.21
N SER A 83 6.61 15.89 -7.87
CA SER A 83 6.28 17.01 -6.98
C SER A 83 6.73 16.72 -5.54
N PRO A 84 6.96 17.76 -4.71
CA PRO A 84 7.28 17.58 -3.30
C PRO A 84 6.23 16.76 -2.52
N GLU A 85 4.95 16.94 -2.85
CA GLU A 85 3.83 16.22 -2.23
C GLU A 85 3.88 14.72 -2.57
N THR A 86 4.07 14.39 -3.84
CA THR A 86 4.21 13.00 -4.30
C THR A 86 5.43 12.32 -3.69
N LYS A 87 6.54 13.04 -3.58
CA LYS A 87 7.74 12.56 -2.87
C LYS A 87 7.45 12.31 -1.39
N ALA A 88 6.77 13.23 -0.71
CA ALA A 88 6.44 13.08 0.70
C ALA A 88 5.56 11.84 0.94
N ALA A 89 4.55 11.62 0.09
CA ALA A 89 3.72 10.41 0.17
C ALA A 89 4.55 9.13 0.00
N ALA A 90 5.47 9.11 -0.97
CA ALA A 90 6.36 7.96 -1.17
C ALA A 90 7.33 7.74 0.00
N LEU A 91 7.84 8.81 0.63
CA LEU A 91 8.70 8.73 1.81
C LEU A 91 7.98 8.13 3.02
N VAL A 92 6.73 8.51 3.27
CA VAL A 92 5.93 7.91 4.36
C VAL A 92 5.85 6.40 4.19
N VAL A 93 5.60 5.92 2.97
CA VAL A 93 5.54 4.49 2.68
C VAL A 93 6.92 3.84 2.83
N PHE A 94 7.98 4.47 2.31
CA PHE A 94 9.34 3.96 2.40
C PHE A 94 9.79 3.75 3.85
N GLU A 95 9.54 4.71 4.73
CA GLU A 95 9.91 4.61 6.15
C GLU A 95 9.04 3.60 6.91
N ALA A 96 7.77 3.42 6.51
CA ALA A 96 6.91 2.40 7.10
C ALA A 96 7.38 0.97 6.79
N ILE A 97 7.81 0.70 5.56
CA ILE A 97 8.19 -0.65 5.10
C ILE A 97 9.63 -1.06 5.44
N LYS A 98 10.50 -0.13 5.83
CA LYS A 98 11.93 -0.40 6.08
C LYS A 98 12.22 -0.91 7.50
N LYS A 99 11.20 -1.04 8.35
CA LYS A 99 11.29 -1.59 9.71
C LYS A 99 11.36 -3.12 9.68
#